data_AF-A0A0S2ZP51-F1
#
_entry.id   AF-A0A0S2ZP51-F1
#
_cell.length_a   1.000
_cell.length_b   1.000
_cell.length_c   1.000
_cell.angle_alpha   90.00
_cell.angle_beta   90.00
_cell.angle_gamma   90.00
#
_symmetry.space_group_name_H-M   'P 1'
#
loop_
_entity.id
_entity.type
_entity.pdbx_description
1 polymer ?
#
loop_
_entity_poly.entity_id
_entity_poly.type
_entity_poly.pdbx_seq_one_letter_code
_entity_poly.pdbx_strand_id
1 'polypeptide(L)'
;MDNTLKEKVINTTFKGLDKVIENEYKHHPNEKPYSCSAIQEGYNDYLRIVFKKGEINYFRHNFNWITKSDLKIVCEELNEIKKDDFVKEIVLEIKSRFEEIFFRYKDSFLFCYKILLTLEFVDKQDLLEDRTYKYEFYIEDKERKEELKFKMNKYIKEIFLEENKLIKDHRECYIFCRNFLDFNLMGYSEKYIIELIEKILQVMNSAKNREIESDFKYNTILFLEEWTKNTFLKLESKKVTKEQIDLYIYKALFQLKYSKYKDDTKYAYEDLKNAMNKYHSQKAKQYLEKGTGTLIDELVYYKDENLECKANDVLAIINIKIDNEIAKSYEKALNFIINLLNKGFPCSYSVEFSSKSKKEFLKIEELVKSSTHRFFRRILDFPELYNKLEIYAKTAMKKFEFYQDIEDEDDEDKRALSGSYAVFGLALYDEKYFPLLEEYYLKLNDKYQLVHQYFIKAFIDRYGVNQKLLPLILKGFLSGQFDIIFGNLAELMKNEKNKKLLIKELENYSENEKEIILYSIWGEKWKEMIN
;
A
#
# COMPACT_ATOMS: atom_id res chain seq x y z
N MET A 1 4.15 23.73 47.53
CA MET A 1 2.88 24.34 47.04
C MET A 1 1.83 24.43 48.16
N ASP A 2 0.75 25.21 48.01
CA ASP A 2 -0.44 25.10 48.90
C ASP A 2 -1.09 23.72 48.72
N ASN A 3 -1.19 22.95 49.81
CA ASN A 3 -1.80 21.62 49.81
C ASN A 3 -3.25 21.64 49.29
N THR A 4 -3.98 22.73 49.52
CA THR A 4 -5.37 22.89 49.06
C THR A 4 -5.43 22.98 47.53
N LEU A 5 -4.53 23.75 46.93
CA LEU A 5 -4.42 23.93 45.49
C LEU A 5 -4.01 22.62 44.79
N LYS A 6 -3.04 21.91 45.36
CA LYS A 6 -2.62 20.57 44.91
C LYS A 6 -3.81 19.62 44.83
N GLU A 7 -4.53 19.45 45.94
CA GLU A 7 -5.64 18.51 46.04
C GLU A 7 -6.76 18.84 45.06
N LYS A 8 -7.07 20.12 44.84
CA LYS A 8 -8.08 20.52 43.84
C LYS A 8 -7.71 20.10 42.42
N VAL A 9 -6.46 20.32 42.00
CA VAL A 9 -5.98 19.92 40.67
C VAL A 9 -6.01 18.41 40.52
N ILE A 10 -5.53 17.68 41.53
CA ILE A 10 -5.54 16.20 41.53
C ILE A 10 -6.97 15.66 41.46
N ASN A 11 -7.88 16.12 42.32
CA ASN A 11 -9.27 15.65 42.33
C ASN A 11 -10.00 15.98 41.02
N THR A 12 -9.72 17.15 40.43
CA THR A 12 -10.29 17.51 39.11
C THR A 12 -9.74 16.63 38.00
N THR A 13 -8.46 16.25 38.08
CA THR A 13 -7.84 15.29 37.16
C THR A 13 -8.54 13.93 37.22
N PHE A 14 -8.71 13.37 38.42
CA PHE A 14 -9.34 12.05 38.54
C PHE A 14 -10.84 12.05 38.23
N LYS A 15 -11.55 13.15 38.52
CA LYS A 15 -12.93 13.34 38.05
C LYS A 15 -13.03 13.31 36.51
N GLY A 16 -12.00 13.77 35.80
CA GLY A 16 -11.94 13.65 34.35
C GLY A 16 -11.65 12.25 33.88
N LEU A 17 -10.69 11.59 34.51
CA LEU A 17 -10.40 10.19 34.21
C LEU A 17 -11.61 9.28 34.44
N ASP A 18 -12.36 9.46 35.52
CA ASP A 18 -13.59 8.71 35.80
C ASP A 18 -14.60 8.88 34.67
N LYS A 19 -14.79 10.10 34.16
CA LYS A 19 -15.65 10.35 32.98
C LYS A 19 -15.14 9.67 31.71
N VAL A 20 -13.83 9.65 31.49
CA VAL A 20 -13.23 8.91 30.36
C VAL A 20 -13.57 7.43 30.48
N ILE A 21 -13.36 6.84 31.65
CA ILE A 21 -13.67 5.43 31.93
C ILE A 21 -15.17 5.13 31.78
N GLU A 22 -16.04 5.98 32.33
CA GLU A 22 -17.49 5.84 32.18
C GLU A 22 -17.92 5.86 30.71
N ASN A 23 -17.30 6.73 29.91
CA ASN A 23 -17.58 6.80 28.48
C ASN A 23 -17.14 5.51 27.77
N GLU A 24 -16.02 4.90 28.14
CA GLU A 24 -15.60 3.61 27.57
C GLU A 24 -16.63 2.50 27.84
N TYR A 25 -17.12 2.39 29.08
CA TYR A 25 -18.17 1.43 29.42
C TYR A 25 -19.50 1.68 28.69
N LYS A 26 -19.81 2.94 28.37
CA LYS A 26 -21.01 3.29 27.57
C LYS A 26 -20.87 2.85 26.11
N HIS A 27 -19.69 2.99 25.51
CA HIS A 27 -19.45 2.60 24.13
C HIS A 27 -19.24 1.08 23.97
N HIS A 28 -18.80 0.39 25.04
CA HIS A 28 -18.52 -1.05 25.06
C HIS A 28 -19.31 -1.78 26.15
N PRO A 29 -20.65 -1.80 26.07
CA PRO A 29 -21.48 -2.42 27.08
C PRO A 29 -21.24 -3.93 27.15
N ASN A 30 -21.03 -4.46 28.38
CA ASN A 30 -20.78 -5.88 28.66
C ASN A 30 -19.51 -6.48 28.04
N GLU A 31 -18.59 -5.65 27.55
CA GLU A 31 -17.30 -6.13 27.05
C GLU A 31 -16.47 -6.74 28.19
N LYS A 32 -15.75 -7.82 27.87
CA LYS A 32 -14.80 -8.49 28.76
C LYS A 32 -13.47 -8.69 28.04
N PRO A 33 -12.36 -8.89 28.77
CA PRO A 33 -11.14 -9.37 28.16
C PRO A 33 -11.41 -10.61 27.31
N TYR A 34 -10.89 -10.59 26.09
CA TYR A 34 -10.98 -11.67 25.11
C TYR A 34 -12.39 -12.01 24.57
N SER A 35 -13.43 -11.18 24.79
CA SER A 35 -14.77 -11.50 24.25
C SER A 35 -14.92 -11.24 22.76
N CYS A 36 -14.46 -10.10 22.23
CA CYS A 36 -14.51 -9.84 20.79
C CYS A 36 -13.48 -10.68 20.01
N SER A 37 -12.26 -10.81 20.54
CA SER A 37 -11.17 -11.60 19.95
C SER A 37 -10.44 -12.38 21.02
N ALA A 38 -10.11 -13.64 20.74
CA ALA A 38 -9.44 -14.54 21.70
C ALA A 38 -8.03 -14.07 22.10
N ILE A 39 -7.50 -13.08 21.38
CA ILE A 39 -6.16 -12.52 21.53
C ILE A 39 -6.18 -11.02 21.86
N GLN A 40 -7.32 -10.46 22.28
CA GLN A 40 -7.42 -9.08 22.74
C GLN A 40 -7.81 -9.03 24.21
N GLU A 41 -6.84 -8.73 25.07
CA GLU A 41 -7.07 -8.56 26.49
C GLU A 41 -7.72 -7.21 26.79
N GLY A 42 -7.37 -6.13 26.09
CA GLY A 42 -7.96 -4.80 26.32
C GLY A 42 -7.82 -3.81 25.17
N TYR A 43 -8.32 -2.58 25.36
CA TYR A 43 -8.36 -1.54 24.32
C TYR A 43 -7.31 -0.45 24.44
N ASN A 44 -7.09 0.09 25.64
CA ASN A 44 -6.29 1.30 25.82
C ASN A 44 -4.88 0.96 26.30
N ASP A 45 -3.85 1.39 25.56
CA ASP A 45 -2.44 1.30 25.93
C ASP A 45 -1.75 2.68 26.01
N TYR A 46 -2.53 3.76 25.90
CA TYR A 46 -2.03 5.13 25.93
C TYR A 46 -3.05 6.06 26.62
N LEU A 47 -2.54 6.96 27.45
CA LEU A 47 -3.31 8.08 27.98
C LEU A 47 -2.42 9.30 28.07
N ARG A 48 -2.79 10.37 27.36
CA ARG A 48 -2.16 11.68 27.50
C ARG A 48 -3.10 12.66 28.19
N ILE A 49 -2.59 13.32 29.22
CA ILE A 49 -3.29 14.36 29.98
C ILE A 49 -2.51 15.67 29.84
N VAL A 50 -3.15 16.67 29.24
CA VAL A 50 -2.54 17.99 28.97
C VAL A 50 -3.17 19.04 29.89
N PHE A 51 -2.32 19.70 30.67
CA PHE A 51 -2.64 20.76 31.61
C PHE A 51 -2.27 22.11 30.97
N LYS A 52 -3.28 22.88 30.56
CA LYS A 52 -3.08 24.14 29.82
C LYS A 52 -4.17 25.15 30.13
N LYS A 53 -3.80 26.38 30.51
CA LYS A 53 -4.68 27.57 30.59
C LYS A 53 -5.99 27.33 31.34
N GLY A 54 -5.92 26.80 32.56
CA GLY A 54 -7.13 26.52 33.34
C GLY A 54 -7.91 25.28 32.88
N GLU A 55 -7.31 24.42 32.05
CA GLU A 55 -7.99 23.26 31.48
C GLU A 55 -7.15 21.99 31.56
N ILE A 56 -7.82 20.86 31.75
CA ILE A 56 -7.26 19.50 31.68
C ILE A 56 -7.90 18.78 30.48
N ASN A 57 -7.05 18.34 29.55
CA ASN A 57 -7.46 17.70 28.31
C ASN A 57 -6.95 16.26 28.25
N TYR A 58 -7.81 15.32 27.89
CA TYR A 58 -7.51 13.89 27.83
C TYR A 58 -7.46 13.41 26.38
N PHE A 59 -6.48 12.57 26.06
CA PHE A 59 -6.31 11.95 24.76
C PHE A 59 -5.98 10.47 24.96
N ARG A 60 -6.74 9.57 24.33
CA ARG A 60 -6.54 8.11 24.41
C ARG A 60 -5.75 7.54 23.24
N HIS A 61 -5.42 8.37 22.26
CA HIS A 61 -4.67 7.95 21.09
C HIS A 61 -3.38 8.76 20.94
N ASN A 62 -2.30 8.06 20.58
CA ASN A 62 -0.98 8.65 20.37
C ASN A 62 -0.80 9.14 18.92
N PHE A 63 -1.74 9.95 18.43
CA PHE A 63 -1.69 10.52 17.09
C PHE A 63 -1.34 12.01 17.16
N ASN A 64 -0.17 12.38 16.63
CA ASN A 64 0.33 13.76 16.66
C ASN A 64 -0.57 14.77 15.93
N TRP A 65 -1.44 14.32 15.03
CA TRP A 65 -2.36 15.18 14.25
C TRP A 65 -3.73 15.37 14.92
N ILE A 66 -4.06 14.61 15.98
CA ILE A 66 -5.29 14.82 16.74
C ILE A 66 -5.09 16.01 17.69
N THR A 67 -5.73 17.13 17.34
CA THR A 67 -5.73 18.36 18.14
C THR A 67 -6.93 18.45 19.10
N LYS A 68 -7.98 17.67 18.85
CA LYS A 68 -9.19 17.64 19.68
C LYS A 68 -9.07 16.58 20.77
N SER A 69 -9.25 16.99 22.02
CA SER A 69 -9.27 16.07 23.17
C SER A 69 -10.55 15.22 23.19
N ASP A 70 -10.42 13.99 23.69
CA ASP A 70 -11.56 13.09 23.98
C ASP A 70 -12.46 13.69 25.07
N LEU A 71 -11.83 14.35 26.04
CA LEU A 71 -12.50 15.05 27.12
C LEU A 71 -11.72 16.30 27.50
N LYS A 72 -12.45 17.35 27.85
CA LYS A 72 -11.92 18.60 28.39
C LYS A 72 -12.65 18.94 29.69
N ILE A 73 -11.90 19.32 30.72
CA ILE A 73 -12.42 19.77 32.01
C ILE A 73 -11.78 21.10 32.39
N VAL A 74 -12.59 22.01 32.91
CA VAL A 74 -12.13 23.29 33.48
C VAL A 74 -11.55 23.05 34.88
N CYS A 75 -10.37 23.60 35.12
CA CYS A 75 -9.64 23.61 36.38
C CYS A 75 -8.85 24.93 36.48
N GLU A 76 -9.53 26.00 36.90
CA GLU A 76 -8.95 27.35 36.97
C GLU A 76 -7.74 27.43 37.91
N GLU A 77 -7.70 26.56 38.93
CA GLU A 77 -6.57 26.40 39.85
C GLU A 77 -5.24 26.13 39.13
N LEU A 78 -5.26 25.58 37.91
CA LEU A 78 -4.04 25.39 37.12
C LEU A 78 -3.32 26.69 36.79
N ASN A 79 -4.03 27.82 36.72
CA ASN A 79 -3.41 29.12 36.44
C ASN A 79 -2.49 29.60 37.57
N GLU A 80 -2.62 29.02 38.77
CA GLU A 80 -1.80 29.33 39.94
C GLU A 80 -0.63 28.35 40.13
N ILE A 81 -0.60 27.26 39.34
CA ILE A 81 0.43 26.22 39.42
C ILE A 81 1.67 26.65 38.67
N LYS A 82 2.82 26.61 39.36
CA LYS A 82 4.14 26.77 38.73
C LYS A 82 4.69 25.43 38.28
N LYS A 83 5.46 25.43 37.19
CA LYS A 83 6.07 24.23 36.63
C LYS A 83 6.86 23.41 37.67
N ASP A 84 7.68 24.03 38.51
CA ASP A 84 8.49 23.26 39.48
C ASP A 84 7.65 22.58 40.57
N ASP A 85 6.52 23.18 40.97
CA ASP A 85 5.55 22.58 41.89
C ASP A 85 4.77 21.44 41.21
N PHE A 86 4.38 21.63 39.94
CA PHE A 86 3.72 20.60 39.14
C PHE A 86 4.55 19.32 39.07
N VAL A 87 5.84 19.44 38.77
CA VAL A 87 6.74 18.27 38.64
C VAL A 87 6.96 17.57 39.97
N LYS A 88 7.23 18.33 41.03
CA LYS A 88 7.62 17.74 42.33
C LYS A 88 6.46 17.08 43.03
N GLU A 89 5.26 17.64 42.94
CA GLU A 89 4.14 17.22 43.77
C GLU A 89 2.96 16.64 42.98
N ILE A 90 2.60 17.20 41.82
CA ILE A 90 1.38 16.80 41.08
C ILE A 90 1.65 15.59 40.21
N VAL A 91 2.74 15.60 39.43
CA VAL A 91 3.10 14.53 38.50
C VAL A 91 3.24 13.17 39.22
N LEU A 92 3.94 13.15 40.36
CA LEU A 92 4.16 11.92 41.14
C LEU A 92 2.86 11.38 41.74
N GLU A 93 1.99 12.27 42.24
CA GLU A 93 0.69 11.91 42.80
C GLU A 93 -0.24 11.33 41.72
N ILE A 94 -0.32 11.97 40.55
CA ILE A 94 -1.12 11.48 39.42
C ILE A 94 -0.61 10.10 39.00
N LYS A 95 0.70 9.93 38.86
CA LYS A 95 1.30 8.63 38.52
C LYS A 95 0.86 7.56 39.52
N SER A 96 1.02 7.81 40.82
CA SER A 96 0.69 6.83 41.87
C SER A 96 -0.77 6.43 41.86
N ARG A 97 -1.69 7.41 41.86
CA ARG A 97 -3.14 7.14 41.83
C ARG A 97 -3.59 6.50 40.52
N PHE A 98 -2.99 6.86 39.39
CA PHE A 98 -3.28 6.22 38.11
C PHE A 98 -2.83 4.76 38.06
N GLU A 99 -1.67 4.46 38.65
CA GLU A 99 -1.16 3.09 38.75
C GLU A 99 -2.12 2.20 39.57
N GLU A 100 -2.68 2.71 40.67
CA GLU A 100 -3.73 2.01 41.42
C GLU A 100 -5.00 1.77 40.58
N ILE A 101 -5.42 2.73 39.76
CA ILE A 101 -6.57 2.58 38.84
C ILE A 101 -6.27 1.52 37.78
N PHE A 102 -5.10 1.57 37.15
CA PHE A 102 -4.68 0.59 36.14
C PHE A 102 -4.80 -0.84 36.68
N PHE A 103 -4.26 -1.11 37.87
CA PHE A 103 -4.34 -2.43 38.49
C PHE A 103 -5.73 -2.78 39.05
N ARG A 104 -6.53 -1.79 39.47
CA ARG A 104 -7.94 -2.02 39.84
C ARG A 104 -8.76 -2.57 38.67
N TYR A 105 -8.44 -2.15 37.45
CA TYR A 105 -9.10 -2.54 36.22
C TYR A 105 -8.39 -3.68 35.47
N LYS A 106 -7.48 -4.42 36.12
CA LYS A 106 -6.68 -5.49 35.51
C LYS A 106 -7.48 -6.66 34.93
N ASP A 107 -8.70 -6.89 35.41
CA ASP A 107 -9.60 -7.94 34.90
C ASP A 107 -10.68 -7.39 33.95
N SER A 108 -10.57 -6.11 33.58
CA SER A 108 -11.50 -5.42 32.67
C SER A 108 -10.91 -5.25 31.27
N PHE A 109 -11.77 -4.96 30.29
CA PHE A 109 -11.37 -4.69 28.91
C PHE A 109 -10.67 -3.34 28.71
N LEU A 110 -10.69 -2.45 29.71
CA LEU A 110 -10.28 -1.05 29.54
C LEU A 110 -8.84 -0.92 29.09
N PHE A 111 -7.92 -1.54 29.84
CA PHE A 111 -6.48 -1.41 29.62
C PHE A 111 -5.90 -2.66 29.00
N CYS A 112 -4.93 -2.47 28.10
CA CYS A 112 -4.05 -3.55 27.65
C CYS A 112 -3.11 -3.96 28.79
N TYR A 113 -2.28 -4.98 28.58
CA TYR A 113 -1.25 -5.40 29.56
C TYR A 113 -0.25 -4.29 29.92
N LYS A 114 -0.17 -3.23 29.10
CA LYS A 114 0.68 -2.06 29.30
C LYS A 114 -0.09 -0.77 29.04
N ILE A 115 0.38 0.31 29.65
CA ILE A 115 -0.08 1.67 29.31
C ILE A 115 1.06 2.69 29.40
N LEU A 116 1.13 3.58 28.42
CA LEU A 116 1.95 4.78 28.46
C LEU A 116 1.11 5.97 28.92
N LEU A 117 1.35 6.41 30.16
CA LEU A 117 0.79 7.64 30.70
C LEU A 117 1.70 8.82 30.37
N THR A 118 1.18 9.79 29.64
CA THR A 118 1.87 11.03 29.29
C THR A 118 1.21 12.22 29.99
N LEU A 119 1.95 12.98 30.78
CA LEU A 119 1.49 14.23 31.38
C LEU A 119 2.21 15.40 30.71
N GLU A 120 1.46 16.36 30.17
CA GLU A 120 1.99 17.55 29.53
C GLU A 120 1.55 18.80 30.28
N PHE A 121 2.50 19.60 30.76
CA PHE A 121 2.22 20.89 31.38
C PHE A 121 2.65 22.02 30.46
N VAL A 122 1.72 22.93 30.16
CA VAL A 122 1.97 24.07 29.29
C VAL A 122 2.09 25.33 30.13
N ASP A 123 3.32 25.81 30.27
CA ASP A 123 3.67 26.99 31.03
C ASP A 123 3.60 28.24 30.15
N LYS A 124 2.89 29.26 30.62
CA LYS A 124 2.66 30.50 29.87
C LYS A 124 3.78 31.48 30.17
N GLN A 125 4.52 31.89 29.15
CA GLN A 125 5.52 32.96 29.26
C GLN A 125 4.96 34.23 28.60
N ASP A 126 4.99 35.36 29.32
CA ASP A 126 4.36 36.61 28.87
C ASP A 126 4.95 37.19 27.57
N LEU A 127 6.13 36.74 27.12
CA LEU A 127 6.87 37.30 25.98
C LEU A 127 7.46 36.25 25.01
N LEU A 128 7.18 34.95 25.19
CA LEU A 128 7.71 33.85 24.36
C LEU A 128 6.62 32.80 24.07
N GLU A 129 6.87 31.91 23.10
CA GLU A 129 5.98 30.78 22.80
C GLU A 129 5.73 29.91 24.06
N ASP A 130 4.48 29.45 24.23
CA ASP A 130 4.05 28.54 25.31
C ASP A 130 5.05 27.36 25.43
N ARG A 131 5.64 27.13 26.62
CA ARG A 131 6.59 26.03 26.80
C ARG A 131 5.90 24.78 27.32
N THR A 132 5.96 23.69 26.56
CA THR A 132 5.40 22.39 26.96
C THR A 132 6.45 21.51 27.63
N TYR A 133 6.14 21.01 28.82
CA TYR A 133 6.94 20.03 29.53
C TYR A 133 6.23 18.68 29.54
N LYS A 134 6.90 17.62 29.09
CA LYS A 134 6.35 16.27 28.93
C LYS A 134 6.95 15.29 29.94
N TYR A 135 6.10 14.49 30.57
CA TYR A 135 6.48 13.43 31.51
C TYR A 135 5.82 12.12 31.10
N GLU A 136 6.61 11.08 30.89
CA GLU A 136 6.14 9.79 30.37
C GLU A 136 6.38 8.67 31.40
N PHE A 137 5.34 7.89 31.68
CA PHE A 137 5.38 6.76 32.59
C PHE A 137 4.86 5.51 31.90
N TYR A 138 5.69 4.48 31.85
CA TYR A 138 5.30 3.17 31.36
C TYR A 138 4.91 2.29 32.53
N ILE A 139 3.69 1.75 32.50
CA ILE A 139 3.15 0.85 33.52
C ILE A 139 2.81 -0.47 32.84
N GLU A 140 3.21 -1.59 33.43
CA GLU A 140 3.04 -2.94 32.87
C GLU A 140 2.45 -3.89 33.91
N ASP A 141 1.42 -4.63 33.53
CA ASP A 141 0.90 -5.80 34.23
C ASP A 141 1.59 -7.06 33.66
N LYS A 142 2.51 -7.62 34.44
CA LYS A 142 3.29 -8.79 34.05
C LYS A 142 2.47 -10.07 33.97
N GLU A 143 1.49 -10.25 34.85
CA GLU A 143 0.66 -11.45 34.85
C GLU A 143 -0.23 -11.47 33.59
N ARG A 144 -0.84 -10.33 33.28
CA ARG A 144 -1.67 -10.16 32.09
C ARG A 144 -0.87 -10.29 30.79
N LYS A 145 0.37 -9.81 30.78
CA LYS A 145 1.31 -9.98 29.66
C LYS A 145 1.60 -11.45 29.37
N GLU A 146 1.91 -12.24 30.40
CA GLU A 146 2.17 -13.68 30.24
C GLU A 146 0.90 -14.44 29.81
N GLU A 147 -0.28 -14.06 30.31
CA GLU A 147 -1.56 -14.62 29.86
C GLU A 147 -1.80 -14.36 28.36
N LEU A 148 -1.65 -13.10 27.92
CA LEU A 148 -1.82 -12.72 26.52
C LEU A 148 -0.80 -13.46 25.63
N LYS A 149 0.46 -13.50 26.04
CA LYS A 149 1.52 -14.23 25.34
C LYS A 149 1.19 -15.72 25.21
N PHE A 150 0.66 -16.35 26.26
CA PHE A 150 0.22 -17.74 26.21
C PHE A 150 -0.92 -17.93 25.19
N LYS A 151 -1.95 -17.07 25.23
CA LYS A 151 -3.07 -17.10 24.27
C LYS A 151 -2.62 -16.87 22.83
N MET A 152 -1.73 -15.90 22.60
CA MET A 152 -1.12 -15.64 21.29
C MET A 152 -0.37 -16.86 20.75
N ASN A 153 0.47 -17.49 21.57
CA ASN A 153 1.19 -18.71 21.18
C ASN A 153 0.24 -19.86 20.83
N LYS A 154 -0.85 -20.01 21.59
CA LYS A 154 -1.89 -21.00 21.29
C LYS A 154 -2.57 -20.67 19.95
N TYR A 155 -2.98 -19.41 19.76
CA TYR A 155 -3.64 -18.94 18.54
C TYR A 155 -2.77 -19.14 17.28
N ILE A 156 -1.47 -18.83 17.35
CA ILE A 156 -0.52 -19.07 16.25
C ILE A 156 -0.44 -20.56 15.88
N LYS A 157 -0.44 -21.46 16.86
CA LYS A 157 -0.46 -22.91 16.60
C LYS A 157 -1.74 -23.35 15.92
N GLU A 158 -2.88 -22.81 16.35
CA GLU A 158 -4.19 -23.12 15.76
C GLU A 158 -4.28 -22.64 14.30
N ILE A 159 -3.71 -21.47 13.96
CA ILE A 159 -3.58 -20.99 12.56
C ILE A 159 -2.89 -22.05 11.68
N PHE A 160 -1.84 -22.70 12.19
CA PHE A 160 -1.09 -23.73 11.44
C PHE A 160 -1.78 -25.09 11.37
N LEU A 161 -2.65 -25.42 12.33
CA LEU A 161 -3.35 -26.71 12.37
C LEU A 161 -4.64 -26.71 11.56
N GLU A 162 -5.37 -25.59 11.53
CA GLU A 162 -6.72 -25.53 10.94
C GLU A 162 -6.77 -24.95 9.52
N GLU A 163 -5.61 -24.73 8.87
CA GLU A 163 -5.50 -24.19 7.50
C GLU A 163 -6.41 -22.95 7.24
N ASN A 164 -6.42 -22.01 8.20
CA ASN A 164 -7.06 -20.69 8.11
C ASN A 164 -8.61 -20.60 8.13
N LYS A 165 -9.24 -20.95 9.26
CA LYS A 165 -10.62 -20.50 9.60
C LYS A 165 -10.72 -19.57 10.81
N LEU A 166 -9.60 -19.19 11.43
CA LEU A 166 -9.59 -18.56 12.76
C LEU A 166 -9.65 -17.04 12.77
N ILE A 167 -9.04 -16.36 11.79
CA ILE A 167 -9.12 -14.90 11.70
C ILE A 167 -10.49 -14.55 11.11
N LYS A 168 -11.37 -13.98 11.93
CA LYS A 168 -12.77 -13.74 11.55
C LYS A 168 -12.92 -12.58 10.58
N ASP A 169 -12.14 -11.52 10.77
CA ASP A 169 -12.30 -10.26 10.06
C ASP A 169 -11.02 -9.39 10.06
N HIS A 170 -11.11 -8.24 9.38
CA HIS A 170 -10.06 -7.22 9.31
C HIS A 170 -9.55 -6.78 10.70
N ARG A 171 -10.44 -6.67 11.70
CA ARG A 171 -10.10 -6.21 13.05
C ARG A 171 -9.28 -7.25 13.78
N GLU A 172 -9.67 -8.53 13.72
CA GLU A 172 -8.90 -9.60 14.33
C GLU A 172 -7.53 -9.77 13.66
N CYS A 173 -7.44 -9.56 12.34
CA CYS A 173 -6.15 -9.52 11.64
C CYS A 173 -5.25 -8.37 12.13
N TYR A 174 -5.80 -7.17 12.32
CA TYR A 174 -5.07 -6.03 12.87
C TYR A 174 -4.54 -6.34 14.28
N ILE A 175 -5.40 -6.85 15.19
CA ILE A 175 -5.04 -7.20 16.56
C ILE A 175 -3.94 -8.27 16.57
N PHE A 176 -4.10 -9.30 15.74
CA PHE A 176 -3.10 -10.34 15.58
C PHE A 176 -1.74 -9.76 15.22
N CYS A 177 -1.68 -8.94 14.17
CA CYS A 177 -0.44 -8.29 13.71
C CYS A 177 0.17 -7.39 14.78
N ARG A 178 -0.65 -6.57 15.45
CA ARG A 178 -0.24 -5.70 16.56
C ARG A 178 0.49 -6.49 17.64
N ASN A 179 -0.08 -7.64 18.03
CA ASN A 179 0.42 -8.41 19.15
C ASN A 179 1.62 -9.29 18.77
N PHE A 180 1.62 -9.97 17.62
CA PHE A 180 2.73 -10.86 17.28
C PHE A 180 4.01 -10.10 16.88
N LEU A 181 3.87 -8.87 16.37
CA LEU A 181 4.98 -7.96 16.06
C LEU A 181 5.37 -7.07 17.26
N ASP A 182 4.68 -7.19 18.40
CA ASP A 182 5.11 -6.56 19.64
C ASP A 182 6.25 -7.37 20.28
N PHE A 183 7.49 -6.95 20.00
CA PHE A 183 8.72 -7.55 20.55
C PHE A 183 8.74 -7.57 22.08
N ASN A 184 8.13 -6.58 22.75
CA ASN A 184 8.09 -6.55 24.21
C ASN A 184 7.10 -7.57 24.77
N LEU A 185 6.00 -7.84 24.07
CA LEU A 185 5.01 -8.86 24.44
C LEU A 185 5.58 -10.27 24.19
N MET A 186 5.98 -10.53 22.95
CA MET A 186 6.30 -11.90 22.54
C MET A 186 7.72 -12.31 22.92
N GLY A 187 8.67 -11.36 22.93
CA GLY A 187 10.09 -11.66 23.13
C GLY A 187 10.70 -12.49 22.00
N TYR A 188 10.12 -12.41 20.80
CA TYR A 188 10.62 -13.07 19.61
C TYR A 188 11.88 -12.39 19.09
N SER A 189 12.82 -13.17 18.56
CA SER A 189 13.93 -12.61 17.80
C SER A 189 13.46 -12.11 16.44
N GLU A 190 14.15 -11.12 15.89
CA GLU A 190 13.88 -10.58 14.57
C GLU A 190 13.93 -11.68 13.49
N LYS A 191 14.86 -12.62 13.62
CA LYS A 191 14.93 -13.80 12.73
C LYS A 191 13.66 -14.65 12.81
N TYR A 192 13.17 -14.95 14.02
CA TYR A 192 11.97 -15.76 14.19
C TYR A 192 10.73 -15.07 13.65
N ILE A 193 10.63 -13.74 13.78
CA ILE A 193 9.55 -12.94 13.18
C ILE A 193 9.52 -13.12 11.66
N ILE A 194 10.66 -13.03 10.97
CA ILE A 194 10.74 -13.24 9.51
C ILE A 194 10.21 -14.63 9.16
N GLU A 195 10.71 -15.67 9.82
CA GLU A 195 10.28 -17.06 9.57
C GLU A 195 8.78 -17.26 9.85
N LEU A 196 8.26 -16.60 10.87
CA LEU A 196 6.86 -16.68 11.26
C LEU A 196 5.95 -16.00 10.23
N ILE A 197 6.29 -14.81 9.75
CA ILE A 197 5.54 -14.09 8.71
C ILE A 197 5.46 -14.94 7.43
N GLU A 198 6.59 -15.51 6.98
CA GLU A 198 6.62 -16.35 5.78
C GLU A 198 5.75 -17.61 5.93
N LYS A 199 5.79 -18.27 7.10
CA LYS A 199 4.92 -19.42 7.38
C LYS A 199 3.44 -19.04 7.37
N ILE A 200 3.08 -17.91 7.97
CA ILE A 200 1.70 -17.43 7.99
C ILE A 200 1.22 -17.14 6.57
N LEU A 201 2.03 -16.48 5.73
CA LEU A 201 1.70 -16.20 4.34
C LEU A 201 1.48 -17.47 3.52
N GLN A 202 2.31 -18.49 3.72
CA GLN A 202 2.14 -19.79 3.06
C GLN A 202 0.78 -20.42 3.37
N VAL A 203 0.33 -20.32 4.63
CA VAL A 203 -0.97 -20.86 5.07
C VAL A 203 -2.11 -19.98 4.55
N MET A 204 -1.89 -18.66 4.39
CA MET A 204 -2.89 -17.70 3.89
C MET A 204 -3.08 -17.69 2.38
N ASN A 205 -2.18 -18.28 1.60
CA ASN A 205 -2.16 -18.27 0.13
C ASN A 205 -3.28 -19.09 -0.56
N SER A 206 -4.48 -19.16 0.03
CA SER A 206 -5.65 -19.83 -0.55
C SER A 206 -6.63 -18.82 -1.15
N ALA A 207 -7.27 -19.17 -2.26
CA ALA A 207 -8.21 -18.28 -2.96
C ALA A 207 -9.41 -17.83 -2.09
N LYS A 208 -9.72 -18.56 -1.00
CA LYS A 208 -10.80 -18.25 -0.06
C LYS A 208 -10.44 -17.12 0.92
N ASN A 209 -9.15 -16.78 1.05
CA ASN A 209 -8.64 -15.89 2.10
C ASN A 209 -8.01 -14.60 1.55
N ARG A 210 -8.30 -14.23 0.30
CA ARG A 210 -7.63 -13.09 -0.36
C ARG A 210 -7.76 -11.77 0.40
N GLU A 211 -8.90 -11.51 1.04
CA GLU A 211 -9.12 -10.29 1.81
C GLU A 211 -8.25 -10.29 3.08
N ILE A 212 -8.33 -11.34 3.90
CA ILE A 212 -7.53 -11.49 5.12
C ILE A 212 -6.02 -11.52 4.79
N GLU A 213 -5.61 -12.16 3.70
CA GLU A 213 -4.22 -12.16 3.25
C GLU A 213 -3.76 -10.74 2.88
N SER A 214 -4.61 -9.96 2.21
CA SER A 214 -4.36 -8.55 1.92
C SER A 214 -4.23 -7.73 3.20
N ASP A 215 -5.10 -7.95 4.18
CA ASP A 215 -5.02 -7.26 5.48
C ASP A 215 -3.76 -7.64 6.23
N PHE A 216 -3.40 -8.91 6.24
CA PHE A 216 -2.20 -9.39 6.92
C PHE A 216 -0.95 -8.74 6.34
N LYS A 217 -0.85 -8.65 5.00
CA LYS A 217 0.24 -7.94 4.33
C LYS A 217 0.28 -6.46 4.72
N TYR A 218 -0.87 -5.78 4.65
CA TYR A 218 -0.97 -4.37 4.99
C TYR A 218 -0.58 -4.09 6.46
N ASN A 219 -1.16 -4.84 7.39
CA ASN A 219 -0.88 -4.67 8.82
C ASN A 219 0.56 -5.07 9.17
N THR A 220 1.14 -6.07 8.51
CA THR A 220 2.57 -6.41 8.67
C THR A 220 3.47 -5.24 8.26
N ILE A 221 3.19 -4.60 7.12
CA ILE A 221 3.92 -3.39 6.69
C ILE A 221 3.77 -2.29 7.74
N LEU A 222 2.54 -2.03 8.20
CA LEU A 222 2.24 -0.99 9.20
C LEU A 222 3.06 -1.17 10.49
N PHE A 223 3.01 -2.35 11.11
CA PHE A 223 3.67 -2.58 12.40
C PHE A 223 5.19 -2.72 12.27
N LEU A 224 5.71 -3.24 11.16
CA LEU A 224 7.16 -3.21 10.90
C LEU A 224 7.67 -1.78 10.63
N GLU A 225 6.84 -0.92 10.03
CA GLU A 225 7.14 0.51 9.88
C GLU A 225 7.16 1.23 11.23
N GLU A 226 6.21 0.92 12.12
CA GLU A 226 6.22 1.42 13.50
C GLU A 226 7.48 0.98 14.26
N TRP A 227 7.86 -0.30 14.18
CA TRP A 227 9.12 -0.80 14.75
C TRP A 227 10.33 -0.09 14.16
N THR A 228 10.34 0.14 12.85
CA THR A 228 11.44 0.82 12.15
C THR A 228 11.63 2.24 12.69
N LYS A 229 10.57 3.04 12.72
CA LYS A 229 10.58 4.44 13.15
C LYS A 229 10.82 4.60 14.65
N ASN A 230 10.16 3.78 15.46
CA ASN A 230 10.13 3.96 16.91
C ASN A 230 11.27 3.25 17.64
N THR A 231 11.85 2.21 17.04
CA THR A 231 12.89 1.38 17.64
C THR A 231 14.15 1.38 16.79
N PHE A 232 14.14 0.76 15.60
CA PHE A 232 15.36 0.47 14.84
C PHE A 232 16.17 1.72 14.47
N LEU A 233 15.52 2.75 13.92
CA LEU A 233 16.21 3.97 13.45
C LEU A 233 16.71 4.85 14.61
N LYS A 234 16.21 4.65 15.83
CA LYS A 234 16.68 5.35 17.04
C LYS A 234 17.92 4.71 17.67
N LEU A 235 18.27 3.48 17.26
CA LEU A 235 19.48 2.82 17.75
C LEU A 235 20.75 3.48 17.18
N GLU A 236 21.79 3.55 18.00
CA GLU A 236 23.13 3.90 17.52
C GLU A 236 23.61 2.86 16.51
N SER A 237 24.05 3.29 15.33
CA SER A 237 24.36 2.39 14.21
C SER A 237 25.36 1.27 14.56
N LYS A 238 26.35 1.56 15.42
CA LYS A 238 27.36 0.57 15.86
C LYS A 238 26.84 -0.51 16.80
N LYS A 239 25.66 -0.31 17.40
CA LYS A 239 25.04 -1.23 18.38
C LYS A 239 23.95 -2.11 17.77
N VAL A 240 23.58 -1.87 16.51
CA VAL A 240 22.54 -2.63 15.83
C VAL A 240 23.03 -4.03 15.49
N THR A 241 22.21 -5.04 15.78
CA THR A 241 22.55 -6.44 15.53
C THR A 241 22.33 -6.81 14.06
N LYS A 242 22.94 -7.92 13.62
CA LYS A 242 22.70 -8.45 12.28
C LYS A 242 21.23 -8.83 12.06
N GLU A 243 20.58 -9.43 13.05
CA GLU A 243 19.16 -9.84 12.94
C GLU A 243 18.22 -8.64 12.79
N GLN A 244 18.53 -7.53 13.48
CA GLN A 244 17.81 -6.25 13.31
C GLN A 244 17.97 -5.69 11.90
N ILE A 245 19.20 -5.68 11.36
CA ILE A 245 19.45 -5.25 9.98
C ILE A 245 18.72 -6.18 8.99
N ASP A 246 18.71 -7.49 9.24
CA ASP A 246 18.03 -8.46 8.39
C ASP A 246 16.50 -8.26 8.38
N LEU A 247 15.88 -7.95 9.52
CA LEU A 247 14.45 -7.62 9.59
C LEU A 247 14.14 -6.28 8.94
N TYR A 248 15.00 -5.27 9.09
CA TYR A 248 14.84 -3.99 8.40
C TYR A 248 14.89 -4.16 6.88
N ILE A 249 15.80 -4.98 6.37
CA ILE A 249 15.87 -5.34 4.94
C ILE A 249 14.65 -6.16 4.52
N TYR A 250 14.24 -7.13 5.34
CA TYR A 250 13.06 -7.95 5.07
C TYR A 250 11.80 -7.07 4.92
N LYS A 251 11.58 -6.14 5.86
CA LYS A 251 10.50 -5.15 5.82
C LYS A 251 10.52 -4.38 4.50
N ALA A 252 11.68 -3.88 4.07
CA ALA A 252 11.78 -3.15 2.80
C ALA A 252 11.40 -4.02 1.60
N LEU A 253 11.89 -5.27 1.52
CA LEU A 253 11.49 -6.19 0.46
C LEU A 253 10.00 -6.54 0.52
N PHE A 254 9.45 -6.69 1.71
CA PHE A 254 8.05 -6.98 1.94
C PHE A 254 7.15 -5.85 1.42
N GLN A 255 7.55 -4.62 1.73
CA GLN A 255 6.89 -3.40 1.26
C GLN A 255 6.97 -3.28 -0.27
N LEU A 256 8.14 -3.49 -0.88
CA LEU A 256 8.29 -3.50 -2.35
C LEU A 256 7.39 -4.53 -3.04
N LYS A 257 7.19 -5.69 -2.41
CA LYS A 257 6.41 -6.78 -2.98
C LYS A 257 4.89 -6.61 -2.83
N TYR A 258 4.44 -5.98 -1.74
CA TYR A 258 3.03 -6.02 -1.34
C TYR A 258 2.37 -4.65 -1.14
N SER A 259 3.13 -3.55 -1.17
CA SER A 259 2.54 -2.22 -1.06
C SER A 259 1.65 -1.91 -2.26
N LYS A 260 0.52 -1.27 -1.95
CA LYS A 260 -0.43 -0.79 -2.96
C LYS A 260 -0.07 0.62 -3.45
N TYR A 261 0.67 1.38 -2.65
CA TYR A 261 1.00 2.77 -2.90
C TYR A 261 2.43 2.94 -3.40
N LYS A 262 2.62 3.81 -4.41
CA LYS A 262 3.93 4.09 -5.00
C LYS A 262 4.91 4.71 -3.99
N ASP A 263 4.44 5.60 -3.11
CA ASP A 263 5.27 6.22 -2.07
C ASP A 263 5.91 5.20 -1.13
N ASP A 264 5.17 4.13 -0.80
CA ASP A 264 5.70 3.05 0.01
C ASP A 264 6.91 2.37 -0.65
N THR A 265 6.89 2.23 -1.97
CA THR A 265 8.02 1.63 -2.71
C THR A 265 9.26 2.52 -2.67
N LYS A 266 9.08 3.85 -2.73
CA LYS A 266 10.18 4.82 -2.60
C LYS A 266 10.85 4.72 -1.24
N TYR A 267 10.06 4.72 -0.16
CA TYR A 267 10.59 4.59 1.20
C TYR A 267 11.31 3.24 1.40
N ALA A 268 10.80 2.16 0.83
CA ALA A 268 11.47 0.86 0.89
C ALA A 268 12.84 0.86 0.18
N TYR A 269 12.98 1.55 -0.96
CA TYR A 269 14.29 1.72 -1.60
C TYR A 269 15.25 2.59 -0.77
N GLU A 270 14.75 3.63 -0.12
CA GLU A 270 15.53 4.45 0.82
C GLU A 270 16.01 3.61 2.01
N ASP A 271 15.16 2.72 2.52
CA ASP A 271 15.52 1.79 3.59
C ASP A 271 16.64 0.83 3.18
N LEU A 272 16.58 0.25 1.98
CA LEU A 272 17.66 -0.58 1.44
C LEU A 272 18.97 0.22 1.28
N LYS A 273 18.90 1.45 0.76
CA LYS A 273 20.06 2.34 0.63
C LYS A 273 20.65 2.69 2.00
N ASN A 274 19.79 2.93 3.00
CA ASN A 274 20.20 3.21 4.36
C ASN A 274 20.87 1.97 5.00
N ALA A 275 20.29 0.78 4.83
CA ALA A 275 20.88 -0.49 5.25
C ALA A 275 22.28 -0.71 4.64
N MET A 276 22.45 -0.39 3.36
CA MET A 276 23.75 -0.46 2.67
C MET A 276 24.74 0.60 3.20
N ASN A 277 24.33 1.86 3.27
CA ASN A 277 25.25 2.98 3.51
C ASN A 277 25.58 3.18 4.99
N LYS A 278 24.56 3.20 5.85
CA LYS A 278 24.70 3.50 7.29
C LYS A 278 25.08 2.27 8.11
N TYR A 279 24.57 1.11 7.71
CA TYR A 279 24.77 -0.16 8.43
C TYR A 279 25.70 -1.13 7.69
N HIS A 280 26.26 -0.72 6.53
CA HIS A 280 27.23 -1.49 5.75
C HIS A 280 26.75 -2.91 5.37
N SER A 281 25.43 -3.08 5.19
CA SER A 281 24.85 -4.38 4.88
C SER A 281 25.20 -4.83 3.46
N GLN A 282 25.95 -5.93 3.37
CA GLN A 282 26.27 -6.58 2.09
C GLN A 282 25.02 -7.17 1.42
N LYS A 283 24.04 -7.61 2.20
CA LYS A 283 22.77 -8.14 1.69
C LYS A 283 21.96 -7.06 0.99
N ALA A 284 21.84 -5.88 1.61
CA ALA A 284 21.18 -4.73 0.98
C ALA A 284 21.91 -4.27 -0.29
N LYS A 285 23.27 -4.24 -0.24
CA LYS A 285 24.09 -3.94 -1.42
C LYS A 285 23.82 -4.91 -2.56
N GLN A 286 23.82 -6.21 -2.29
CA GLN A 286 23.51 -7.24 -3.28
C GLN A 286 22.13 -7.03 -3.89
N TYR A 287 21.10 -6.74 -3.06
CA TYR A 287 19.75 -6.50 -3.55
C TYR A 287 19.66 -5.27 -4.46
N LEU A 288 20.35 -4.18 -4.13
CA LEU A 288 20.37 -2.98 -4.96
C LEU A 288 21.17 -3.17 -6.27
N GLU A 289 22.25 -3.95 -6.26
CA GLU A 289 23.13 -4.11 -7.42
C GLU A 289 22.75 -5.29 -8.34
N LYS A 290 22.26 -6.39 -7.77
CA LYS A 290 22.08 -7.69 -8.46
C LYS A 290 20.71 -8.34 -8.22
N GLY A 291 19.86 -7.75 -7.40
CA GLY A 291 18.58 -8.35 -7.01
C GLY A 291 18.74 -9.45 -5.96
N THR A 292 17.68 -10.25 -5.75
CA THR A 292 17.61 -11.21 -4.65
C THR A 292 18.60 -12.37 -4.75
N GLY A 293 19.08 -12.67 -5.97
CA GLY A 293 19.85 -13.87 -6.28
C GLY A 293 19.01 -15.15 -6.44
N THR A 294 17.67 -15.04 -6.40
CA THR A 294 16.76 -16.17 -6.65
C THR A 294 16.81 -16.62 -8.11
N LEU A 295 16.94 -15.65 -9.02
CA LEU A 295 17.16 -15.90 -10.44
C LEU A 295 18.67 -16.10 -10.67
N ILE A 296 19.03 -17.14 -11.43
CA ILE A 296 20.44 -17.39 -11.79
C ILE A 296 21.02 -16.24 -12.63
N ASP A 297 22.31 -15.96 -12.49
CA ASP A 297 22.99 -14.83 -13.14
C ASP A 297 22.77 -14.78 -14.66
N GLU A 298 22.73 -15.94 -15.33
CA GLU A 298 22.49 -16.07 -16.77
C GLU A 298 21.09 -15.60 -17.21
N LEU A 299 20.11 -15.60 -16.31
CA LEU A 299 18.76 -15.08 -16.58
C LEU A 299 18.69 -13.56 -16.42
N VAL A 300 19.47 -12.99 -15.50
CA VAL A 300 19.42 -11.56 -15.15
C VAL A 300 20.51 -10.74 -15.82
N TYR A 301 21.45 -11.37 -16.52
CA TYR A 301 22.48 -10.70 -17.28
C TYR A 301 22.72 -11.34 -18.65
N TYR A 302 22.70 -10.54 -19.71
CA TYR A 302 23.07 -10.95 -21.06
C TYR A 302 23.87 -9.85 -21.75
N LYS A 303 24.95 -10.21 -22.45
CA LYS A 303 25.72 -9.26 -23.26
C LYS A 303 26.36 -9.92 -24.46
N ASP A 304 26.28 -9.24 -25.60
CA ASP A 304 27.05 -9.57 -26.80
C ASP A 304 27.45 -8.28 -27.58
N GLU A 305 27.87 -8.43 -28.83
CA GLU A 305 28.26 -7.32 -29.71
C GLU A 305 27.12 -6.35 -30.08
N ASN A 306 25.85 -6.76 -29.91
CA ASN A 306 24.66 -6.05 -30.37
C ASN A 306 23.89 -5.40 -29.22
N LEU A 307 23.89 -6.00 -28.03
CA LEU A 307 23.17 -5.48 -26.87
C LEU A 307 23.75 -5.91 -25.52
N GLU A 308 23.33 -5.19 -24.47
CA GLU A 308 23.50 -5.55 -23.07
C GLU A 308 22.15 -5.45 -22.34
N CYS A 309 21.76 -6.52 -21.66
CA CYS A 309 20.58 -6.59 -20.81
C CYS A 309 20.98 -6.89 -19.36
N LYS A 310 20.35 -6.18 -18.41
CA LYS A 310 20.46 -6.47 -16.97
C LYS A 310 19.08 -6.40 -16.34
N ALA A 311 18.80 -7.27 -15.38
CA ALA A 311 17.56 -7.21 -14.62
C ALA A 311 17.83 -7.22 -13.12
N ASN A 312 16.99 -6.52 -12.37
CA ASN A 312 16.98 -6.54 -10.93
C ASN A 312 15.54 -6.74 -10.46
N ASP A 313 15.27 -7.88 -9.82
CA ASP A 313 13.95 -8.30 -9.35
C ASP A 313 13.49 -7.58 -8.08
N VAL A 314 14.41 -7.00 -7.31
CA VAL A 314 14.08 -6.15 -6.16
C VAL A 314 13.62 -4.78 -6.61
N LEU A 315 14.32 -4.19 -7.60
CA LEU A 315 13.93 -2.90 -8.18
C LEU A 315 12.79 -3.02 -9.20
N ALA A 316 12.53 -4.25 -9.65
CA ALA A 316 11.69 -4.55 -10.81
C ALA A 316 12.05 -3.68 -12.03
N ILE A 317 13.36 -3.62 -12.33
CA ILE A 317 13.91 -2.87 -13.47
C ILE A 317 14.60 -3.82 -14.44
N ILE A 318 14.32 -3.63 -15.72
CA ILE A 318 15.01 -4.28 -16.84
C ILE A 318 15.78 -3.22 -17.63
N ASN A 319 17.10 -3.21 -17.49
CA ASN A 319 18.00 -2.38 -18.27
C ASN A 319 18.25 -3.04 -19.64
N ILE A 320 18.00 -2.30 -20.73
CA ILE A 320 18.23 -2.76 -22.10
C ILE A 320 19.00 -1.70 -22.86
N LYS A 321 20.24 -2.02 -23.22
CA LYS A 321 21.08 -1.19 -24.06
C LYS A 321 21.28 -1.86 -25.42
N ILE A 322 20.77 -1.25 -26.49
CA ILE A 322 20.96 -1.70 -27.86
C ILE A 322 22.11 -0.89 -28.48
N ASP A 323 23.17 -1.58 -28.89
CA ASP A 323 24.33 -0.99 -29.56
C ASP A 323 24.17 -1.00 -31.08
N ASN A 324 23.53 -2.06 -31.63
CA ASN A 324 23.25 -2.22 -33.06
C ASN A 324 21.74 -2.27 -33.36
N GLU A 325 21.27 -1.36 -34.21
CA GLU A 325 19.85 -1.14 -34.54
C GLU A 325 19.29 -2.14 -35.58
N ILE A 326 19.35 -3.43 -35.26
CA ILE A 326 18.90 -4.53 -36.13
C ILE A 326 17.86 -5.41 -35.44
N ALA A 327 16.99 -6.09 -36.21
CA ALA A 327 15.92 -6.94 -35.67
C ALA A 327 16.41 -7.97 -34.64
N LYS A 328 17.56 -8.60 -34.90
CA LYS A 328 18.18 -9.59 -34.01
C LYS A 328 18.47 -9.06 -32.61
N SER A 329 18.80 -7.77 -32.46
CA SER A 329 19.07 -7.16 -31.15
C SER A 329 17.79 -7.09 -30.32
N TYR A 330 16.70 -6.64 -30.94
CA TYR A 330 15.39 -6.55 -30.31
C TYR A 330 14.76 -7.92 -30.05
N GLU A 331 15.00 -8.89 -30.93
CA GLU A 331 14.58 -10.28 -30.71
C GLU A 331 15.21 -10.86 -29.45
N LYS A 332 16.52 -10.65 -29.25
CA LYS A 332 17.25 -11.09 -28.05
C LYS A 332 16.74 -10.39 -26.80
N ALA A 333 16.49 -9.08 -26.87
CA ALA A 333 15.91 -8.32 -25.77
C ALA A 333 14.50 -8.82 -25.40
N LEU A 334 13.65 -9.14 -26.37
CA LEU A 334 12.34 -9.76 -26.12
C LEU A 334 12.47 -11.14 -25.47
N ASN A 335 13.36 -11.99 -25.98
CA ASN A 335 13.61 -13.31 -25.39
C ASN A 335 14.07 -13.17 -23.93
N PHE A 336 14.93 -12.19 -23.64
CA PHE A 336 15.40 -11.90 -22.28
C PHE A 336 14.22 -11.58 -21.34
N ILE A 337 13.34 -10.65 -21.72
CA ILE A 337 12.15 -10.29 -20.92
C ILE A 337 11.21 -11.49 -20.76
N ILE A 338 10.89 -12.20 -21.85
CA ILE A 338 9.98 -13.37 -21.81
C ILE A 338 10.53 -14.44 -20.86
N ASN A 339 11.83 -14.73 -20.93
CA ASN A 339 12.47 -15.71 -20.06
C ASN A 339 12.43 -15.29 -18.59
N LEU A 340 12.69 -14.01 -18.30
CA LEU A 340 12.57 -13.46 -16.94
C LEU A 340 11.16 -13.64 -16.38
N LEU A 341 10.14 -13.20 -17.10
CA LEU A 341 8.74 -13.29 -16.65
C LEU A 341 8.29 -14.74 -16.44
N ASN A 342 8.70 -15.65 -17.32
CA ASN A 342 8.43 -17.09 -17.18
C ASN A 342 9.14 -17.74 -15.99
N LYS A 343 10.20 -17.12 -15.47
CA LYS A 343 10.99 -17.61 -14.33
C LYS A 343 10.67 -16.89 -13.02
N GLY A 344 9.62 -16.07 -12.99
CA GLY A 344 9.11 -15.46 -11.77
C GLY A 344 9.65 -14.05 -11.50
N PHE A 345 10.22 -13.37 -12.49
CA PHE A 345 10.46 -11.93 -12.41
C PHE A 345 9.13 -11.17 -12.21
N PRO A 346 9.10 -10.06 -11.44
CA PRO A 346 7.90 -9.26 -11.24
C PRO A 346 7.21 -8.87 -12.56
N CYS A 347 5.88 -8.95 -12.60
CA CYS A 347 5.11 -8.57 -13.78
C CYS A 347 4.80 -7.07 -13.81
N SER A 348 4.85 -6.38 -12.66
CA SER A 348 5.00 -4.93 -12.59
C SER A 348 6.48 -4.59 -12.64
N TYR A 349 6.93 -3.90 -13.69
CA TYR A 349 8.34 -3.56 -13.88
C TYR A 349 8.51 -2.35 -14.80
N SER A 350 9.72 -1.79 -14.88
CA SER A 350 10.08 -0.78 -15.87
C SER A 350 11.23 -1.24 -16.76
N VAL A 351 11.29 -0.71 -17.98
CA VAL A 351 12.42 -0.92 -18.90
C VAL A 351 13.24 0.35 -19.01
N GLU A 352 14.49 0.30 -18.56
CA GLU A 352 15.48 1.36 -18.79
C GLU A 352 16.15 1.14 -20.15
N PHE A 353 15.55 1.72 -21.19
CA PHE A 353 15.97 1.56 -22.58
C PHE A 353 16.98 2.62 -23.04
N SER A 354 18.17 2.17 -23.48
CA SER A 354 19.22 3.00 -24.09
C SER A 354 19.56 2.50 -25.50
N SER A 355 19.66 3.42 -26.46
CA SER A 355 19.87 3.10 -27.88
C SER A 355 20.25 4.38 -28.65
N LYS A 356 20.91 4.23 -29.81
CA LYS A 356 21.24 5.34 -30.72
C LYS A 356 20.08 5.75 -31.64
N SER A 357 18.95 5.04 -31.60
CA SER A 357 17.77 5.34 -32.41
C SER A 357 17.18 6.70 -32.03
N LYS A 358 16.42 7.29 -32.97
CA LYS A 358 15.56 8.42 -32.65
C LYS A 358 14.56 8.04 -31.56
N LYS A 359 14.24 8.99 -30.68
CA LYS A 359 13.20 8.80 -29.66
C LYS A 359 11.83 8.89 -30.31
N GLU A 360 11.22 7.74 -30.54
CA GLU A 360 9.87 7.63 -31.09
C GLU A 360 8.94 6.91 -30.11
N PHE A 361 7.64 7.21 -30.25
CA PHE A 361 6.56 6.67 -29.42
C PHE A 361 5.40 6.24 -30.33
N LEU A 362 4.45 5.47 -29.80
CA LEU A 362 3.21 5.17 -30.51
C LEU A 362 2.47 6.49 -30.82
N LYS A 363 1.85 6.55 -31.99
CA LYS A 363 1.04 7.71 -32.41
C LYS A 363 -0.35 7.63 -31.76
N ILE A 364 -0.38 7.64 -30.44
CA ILE A 364 -1.58 7.66 -29.61
C ILE A 364 -1.43 8.87 -28.70
N GLU A 365 -2.39 9.79 -28.77
CA GLU A 365 -2.41 11.02 -27.99
C GLU A 365 -2.49 10.71 -26.48
N GLU A 366 -2.02 11.63 -25.64
CA GLU A 366 -2.10 11.56 -24.16
C GLU A 366 -1.40 10.37 -23.47
N LEU A 367 -0.77 9.44 -24.21
CA LEU A 367 0.07 8.42 -23.59
C LEU A 367 1.30 9.04 -22.94
N VAL A 368 1.52 8.72 -21.66
CA VAL A 368 2.76 9.07 -20.96
C VAL A 368 3.96 8.49 -21.71
N LYS A 369 4.95 9.34 -21.98
CA LYS A 369 6.15 8.98 -22.72
C LYS A 369 7.18 8.44 -21.75
N SER A 370 7.39 7.12 -21.77
CA SER A 370 8.34 6.44 -20.90
C SER A 370 9.41 5.68 -21.68
N SER A 371 10.42 5.18 -20.97
CA SER A 371 11.51 4.42 -21.59
C SER A 371 11.02 3.04 -22.06
N THR A 372 10.12 2.42 -21.28
CA THR A 372 9.34 1.23 -21.66
C THR A 372 8.54 1.46 -22.94
N HIS A 373 7.81 2.56 -23.03
CA HIS A 373 7.03 2.90 -24.24
C HIS A 373 7.94 2.95 -25.47
N ARG A 374 9.07 3.66 -25.37
CA ARG A 374 10.04 3.79 -26.47
C ARG A 374 10.60 2.44 -26.93
N PHE A 375 10.92 1.54 -26.00
CA PHE A 375 11.43 0.20 -26.33
C PHE A 375 10.43 -0.59 -27.16
N PHE A 376 9.19 -0.73 -26.70
CA PHE A 376 8.18 -1.51 -27.42
C PHE A 376 7.74 -0.86 -28.72
N ARG A 377 7.67 0.48 -28.78
CA ARG A 377 7.46 1.19 -30.04
C ARG A 377 8.53 0.82 -31.07
N ARG A 378 9.80 0.76 -30.66
CA ARG A 378 10.92 0.50 -31.58
C ARG A 378 10.88 -0.90 -32.19
N ILE A 379 10.38 -1.89 -31.45
CA ILE A 379 10.19 -3.26 -31.97
C ILE A 379 9.23 -3.28 -33.17
N LEU A 380 8.26 -2.37 -33.22
CA LEU A 380 7.28 -2.29 -34.32
C LEU A 380 7.89 -1.84 -35.65
N ASP A 381 9.16 -1.45 -35.69
CA ASP A 381 9.87 -1.19 -36.95
C ASP A 381 10.36 -2.50 -37.62
N PHE A 382 10.20 -3.66 -36.97
CA PHE A 382 10.64 -4.98 -37.44
C PHE A 382 9.45 -5.97 -37.49
N PRO A 383 8.70 -6.04 -38.61
CA PRO A 383 7.55 -6.93 -38.77
C PRO A 383 7.81 -8.41 -38.47
N GLU A 384 9.03 -8.88 -38.70
CA GLU A 384 9.47 -10.25 -38.39
C GLU A 384 9.42 -10.59 -36.89
N LEU A 385 9.39 -9.58 -36.01
CA LEU A 385 9.32 -9.77 -34.56
C LEU A 385 7.90 -9.83 -34.01
N TYR A 386 6.86 -9.58 -34.81
CA TYR A 386 5.53 -9.36 -34.26
C TYR A 386 4.92 -10.58 -33.58
N ASN A 387 5.14 -11.79 -34.09
CA ASN A 387 4.71 -13.02 -33.42
C ASN A 387 5.36 -13.13 -32.02
N LYS A 388 6.61 -12.68 -31.89
CA LYS A 388 7.33 -12.68 -30.61
C LYS A 388 6.85 -11.57 -29.68
N LEU A 389 6.50 -10.41 -30.24
CA LEU A 389 5.90 -9.32 -29.50
C LEU A 389 4.51 -9.70 -28.94
N GLU A 390 3.73 -10.49 -29.68
CA GLU A 390 2.48 -11.08 -29.20
C GLU A 390 2.72 -12.06 -28.05
N ILE A 391 3.70 -12.96 -28.18
CA ILE A 391 4.08 -13.90 -27.09
C ILE A 391 4.48 -13.12 -25.83
N TYR A 392 5.28 -12.07 -25.99
CA TYR A 392 5.61 -11.16 -24.90
C TYR A 392 4.36 -10.57 -24.26
N ALA A 393 3.44 -9.99 -25.04
CA ALA A 393 2.23 -9.37 -24.51
C ALA A 393 1.44 -10.39 -23.66
N LYS A 394 1.22 -11.60 -24.17
CA LYS A 394 0.51 -12.66 -23.44
C LYS A 394 1.22 -13.12 -22.17
N THR A 395 2.56 -13.09 -22.17
CA THR A 395 3.37 -13.44 -20.99
C THR A 395 3.32 -12.34 -19.92
N ALA A 396 3.33 -11.07 -20.33
CA ALA A 396 3.38 -9.92 -19.43
C ALA A 396 2.02 -9.54 -18.84
N MET A 397 0.94 -9.65 -19.63
CA MET A 397 -0.39 -9.20 -19.22
C MET A 397 -0.97 -10.04 -18.09
N LYS A 398 -1.04 -9.45 -16.90
CA LYS A 398 -1.70 -10.01 -15.72
C LYS A 398 -2.51 -8.92 -15.03
N LYS A 399 -3.66 -9.28 -14.45
CA LYS A 399 -4.51 -8.33 -13.73
C LYS A 399 -3.69 -7.66 -12.62
N PHE A 400 -3.81 -6.34 -12.51
CA PHE A 400 -3.13 -5.51 -11.50
C PHE A 400 -1.60 -5.40 -11.64
N GLU A 401 -1.03 -5.78 -12.79
CA GLU A 401 0.42 -5.69 -13.02
C GLU A 401 0.75 -4.62 -14.06
N PHE A 402 1.44 -3.55 -13.65
CA PHE A 402 1.60 -2.32 -14.44
C PHE A 402 3.06 -1.95 -14.68
N TYR A 403 3.33 -1.19 -15.74
CA TYR A 403 4.65 -0.61 -15.92
C TYR A 403 4.96 0.44 -14.84
N GLN A 404 6.15 0.38 -14.25
CA GLN A 404 6.54 1.21 -13.12
C GLN A 404 7.18 2.56 -13.50
N ASP A 405 7.45 2.81 -14.78
CA ASP A 405 8.05 4.06 -15.28
C ASP A 405 7.02 5.09 -15.78
N ILE A 406 5.77 4.98 -15.31
CA ILE A 406 4.71 5.95 -15.52
C ILE A 406 4.53 6.68 -14.19
N GLU A 407 5.08 7.90 -14.11
CA GLU A 407 5.35 8.57 -12.83
C GLU A 407 4.21 9.44 -12.28
N ASP A 408 3.12 9.70 -13.02
CA ASP A 408 2.05 10.60 -12.53
C ASP A 408 1.37 10.01 -11.28
N GLU A 409 1.78 10.53 -10.12
CA GLU A 409 1.36 10.15 -8.76
C GLU A 409 -0.09 10.53 -8.47
N ASP A 410 -0.61 11.56 -9.16
CA ASP A 410 -1.94 12.12 -8.95
C ASP A 410 -3.01 11.51 -9.88
N ASP A 411 -2.63 10.59 -10.77
CA ASP A 411 -3.50 10.12 -11.85
C ASP A 411 -3.28 8.62 -12.11
N GLU A 412 -3.76 7.77 -11.19
CA GLU A 412 -3.69 6.31 -11.30
C GLU A 412 -4.27 5.79 -12.63
N ASP A 413 -5.13 6.58 -13.25
CA ASP A 413 -5.79 6.31 -14.51
C ASP A 413 -4.84 6.28 -15.72
N LYS A 414 -3.64 6.86 -15.60
CA LYS A 414 -2.62 6.86 -16.67
C LYS A 414 -1.72 5.63 -16.68
N ARG A 415 -1.80 4.74 -15.68
CA ARG A 415 -0.98 3.53 -15.63
C ARG A 415 -1.32 2.60 -16.78
N ALA A 416 -0.31 1.97 -17.36
CA ALA A 416 -0.48 0.99 -18.43
C ALA A 416 -0.14 -0.41 -17.91
N LEU A 417 -1.04 -1.37 -18.15
CA LEU A 417 -0.79 -2.78 -17.88
C LEU A 417 0.51 -3.22 -18.57
N SER A 418 1.28 -4.08 -17.91
CA SER A 418 2.42 -4.71 -18.55
C SER A 418 1.95 -5.47 -19.80
N GLY A 419 2.51 -5.12 -20.96
CA GLY A 419 2.07 -5.59 -22.28
C GLY A 419 1.26 -4.58 -23.10
N SER A 420 0.68 -3.53 -22.51
CA SER A 420 -0.20 -2.58 -23.22
C SER A 420 0.40 -2.02 -24.52
N TYR A 421 1.64 -1.53 -24.49
CA TYR A 421 2.27 -0.95 -25.69
C TYR A 421 2.44 -1.97 -26.84
N ALA A 422 2.67 -3.24 -26.51
CA ALA A 422 2.75 -4.32 -27.50
C ALA A 422 1.37 -4.58 -28.13
N VAL A 423 0.33 -4.71 -27.29
CA VAL A 423 -1.06 -4.88 -27.75
C VAL A 423 -1.48 -3.71 -28.64
N PHE A 424 -1.26 -2.47 -28.18
CA PHE A 424 -1.67 -1.27 -28.91
C PHE A 424 -0.97 -1.17 -30.26
N GLY A 425 0.35 -1.40 -30.29
CA GLY A 425 1.13 -1.38 -31.52
C GLY A 425 0.68 -2.43 -32.53
N LEU A 426 0.50 -3.67 -32.07
CA LEU A 426 0.08 -4.78 -32.93
C LEU A 426 -1.36 -4.60 -33.43
N ALA A 427 -2.29 -4.21 -32.57
CA ALA A 427 -3.68 -4.00 -32.93
C ALA A 427 -3.90 -2.81 -33.89
N LEU A 428 -3.06 -1.76 -33.83
CA LEU A 428 -3.07 -0.68 -34.83
C LEU A 428 -2.40 -1.09 -36.15
N TYR A 429 -1.58 -2.14 -36.15
CA TYR A 429 -0.88 -2.60 -37.34
C TYR A 429 -1.78 -3.44 -38.24
N ASP A 430 -2.38 -4.52 -37.71
CA ASP A 430 -3.12 -5.51 -38.51
C ASP A 430 -4.27 -6.18 -37.72
N GLU A 431 -5.37 -6.47 -38.40
CA GLU A 431 -6.58 -7.07 -37.84
C GLU A 431 -6.36 -8.46 -37.22
N LYS A 432 -5.31 -9.19 -37.63
CA LYS A 432 -5.01 -10.51 -37.08
C LYS A 432 -4.71 -10.49 -35.58
N TYR A 433 -4.37 -9.33 -35.01
CA TYR A 433 -4.10 -9.15 -33.58
C TYR A 433 -5.32 -8.71 -32.76
N PHE A 434 -6.50 -8.59 -33.37
CA PHE A 434 -7.72 -8.28 -32.61
C PHE A 434 -8.07 -9.29 -31.51
N PRO A 435 -7.82 -10.61 -31.67
CA PRO A 435 -7.96 -11.55 -30.55
C PRO A 435 -7.07 -11.20 -29.34
N LEU A 436 -5.85 -10.72 -29.56
CA LEU A 436 -4.96 -10.26 -28.49
C LEU A 436 -5.55 -9.02 -27.79
N LEU A 437 -6.20 -8.12 -28.54
CA LEU A 437 -6.88 -6.96 -27.97
C LEU A 437 -8.08 -7.36 -27.11
N GLU A 438 -8.85 -8.38 -27.53
CA GLU A 438 -9.92 -8.93 -26.69
C GLU A 438 -9.39 -9.54 -25.39
N GLU A 439 -8.31 -10.33 -25.47
CA GLU A 439 -7.64 -10.87 -24.29
C GLU A 439 -7.18 -9.74 -23.34
N TYR A 440 -6.65 -8.65 -23.89
CA TYR A 440 -6.24 -7.48 -23.13
C TYR A 440 -7.41 -6.84 -22.36
N TYR A 441 -8.54 -6.58 -23.01
CA TYR A 441 -9.72 -5.99 -22.34
C TYR A 441 -10.23 -6.83 -21.17
N LEU A 442 -10.13 -8.17 -21.24
CA LEU A 442 -10.51 -9.06 -20.13
C LEU A 442 -9.57 -9.00 -18.92
N LYS A 443 -8.36 -8.46 -19.08
CA LYS A 443 -7.36 -8.27 -18.02
C LYS A 443 -7.42 -6.90 -17.37
N LEU A 444 -8.15 -5.96 -17.97
CA LEU A 444 -8.33 -4.62 -17.41
C LEU A 444 -9.19 -4.66 -16.15
N ASN A 445 -9.03 -3.61 -15.35
CA ASN A 445 -9.82 -3.38 -14.16
C ASN A 445 -10.55 -2.04 -14.29
N ASP A 446 -11.83 -2.04 -13.93
CA ASP A 446 -12.78 -0.94 -14.15
C ASP A 446 -12.44 0.34 -13.35
N LYS A 447 -11.67 0.22 -12.27
CA LYS A 447 -11.41 1.32 -11.31
C LYS A 447 -10.05 2.01 -11.38
N TYR A 448 -9.05 1.46 -12.09
CA TYR A 448 -7.65 1.90 -11.93
C TYR A 448 -6.83 1.93 -13.23
N GLN A 449 -7.48 2.03 -14.40
CA GLN A 449 -6.77 2.03 -15.67
C GLN A 449 -7.57 2.68 -16.82
N LEU A 450 -7.43 3.98 -17.05
CA LEU A 450 -8.12 4.68 -18.15
C LEU A 450 -7.24 4.95 -19.37
N VAL A 451 -5.92 4.73 -19.30
CA VAL A 451 -4.99 5.03 -20.41
C VAL A 451 -5.37 4.39 -21.75
N HIS A 452 -6.08 3.26 -21.72
CA HIS A 452 -6.53 2.56 -22.91
C HIS A 452 -7.67 3.28 -23.67
N GLN A 453 -8.33 4.27 -23.06
CA GLN A 453 -9.29 5.15 -23.73
C GLN A 453 -8.65 5.88 -24.92
N TYR A 454 -7.41 6.32 -24.77
CA TYR A 454 -6.67 6.99 -25.84
C TYR A 454 -6.33 6.03 -26.99
N PHE A 455 -6.02 4.77 -26.64
CA PHE A 455 -5.85 3.72 -27.63
C PHE A 455 -7.16 3.45 -28.39
N ILE A 456 -8.31 3.36 -27.70
CA ILE A 456 -9.62 3.15 -28.36
C ILE A 456 -9.90 4.27 -29.36
N LYS A 457 -9.63 5.54 -28.99
CA LYS A 457 -9.75 6.68 -29.91
C LYS A 457 -8.87 6.48 -31.16
N ALA A 458 -7.58 6.18 -30.98
CA ALA A 458 -6.67 5.94 -32.09
C ALA A 458 -7.08 4.73 -32.96
N PHE A 459 -7.65 3.70 -32.35
CA PHE A 459 -8.16 2.51 -33.03
C PHE A 459 -9.35 2.84 -33.93
N ILE A 460 -10.30 3.65 -33.44
CA ILE A 460 -11.43 4.16 -34.22
C ILE A 460 -10.93 5.03 -35.39
N ASP A 461 -9.98 5.92 -35.16
CA ASP A 461 -9.43 6.78 -36.22
C ASP A 461 -8.72 5.96 -37.31
N ARG A 462 -8.07 4.86 -36.92
CA ARG A 462 -7.33 3.97 -37.82
C ARG A 462 -8.26 3.14 -38.71
N TYR A 463 -9.29 2.52 -38.13
CA TYR A 463 -10.10 1.49 -38.81
C TYR A 463 -11.54 1.90 -39.11
N GLY A 464 -12.03 2.99 -38.52
CA GLY A 464 -13.43 3.40 -38.60
C GLY A 464 -14.37 2.37 -37.96
N VAL A 465 -15.56 2.24 -38.55
CA VAL A 465 -16.62 1.33 -38.05
C VAL A 465 -17.07 0.38 -39.16
N ASN A 466 -17.18 -0.90 -38.81
CA ASN A 466 -17.87 -1.91 -39.61
C ASN A 466 -18.41 -3.01 -38.68
N GLN A 467 -19.14 -3.98 -39.24
CA GLN A 467 -19.81 -5.04 -38.48
C GLN A 467 -18.85 -5.91 -37.64
N LYS A 468 -17.58 -6.05 -38.05
CA LYS A 468 -16.57 -6.84 -37.32
C LYS A 468 -15.87 -6.02 -36.24
N LEU A 469 -15.64 -4.73 -36.48
CA LEU A 469 -14.90 -3.83 -35.60
C LEU A 469 -15.75 -3.25 -34.48
N LEU A 470 -17.03 -2.98 -34.75
CA LEU A 470 -17.91 -2.33 -33.80
C LEU A 470 -18.02 -3.11 -32.48
N PRO A 471 -18.23 -4.44 -32.46
CA PRO A 471 -18.23 -5.21 -31.22
C PRO A 471 -16.94 -5.05 -30.40
N LEU A 472 -15.79 -4.97 -31.07
CA LEU A 472 -14.49 -4.81 -30.39
C LEU A 472 -14.31 -3.43 -29.77
N ILE A 473 -14.81 -2.38 -30.45
CA ILE A 473 -14.84 -1.02 -29.90
C ILE A 473 -15.75 -0.96 -28.68
N LEU A 474 -16.95 -1.54 -28.76
CA LEU A 474 -17.91 -1.54 -27.66
C LEU A 474 -17.42 -2.36 -26.45
N LYS A 475 -16.75 -3.49 -26.68
CA LYS A 475 -16.03 -4.22 -25.61
C LYS A 475 -14.99 -3.34 -24.91
N GLY A 476 -14.29 -2.49 -25.65
CA GLY A 476 -13.37 -1.50 -25.08
C GLY A 476 -14.06 -0.44 -24.24
N PHE A 477 -15.26 0.00 -24.61
CA PHE A 477 -16.06 0.92 -23.78
C PHE A 477 -16.49 0.29 -22.46
N LEU A 478 -16.80 -1.01 -22.48
CA LEU A 478 -17.21 -1.76 -21.29
C LEU A 478 -16.03 -2.22 -20.42
N SER A 479 -14.79 -2.05 -20.87
CA SER A 479 -13.60 -2.48 -20.11
C SER A 479 -13.09 -1.45 -19.10
N GLY A 480 -13.73 -0.28 -19.01
CA GLY A 480 -13.37 0.78 -18.06
C GLY A 480 -14.51 1.78 -17.85
N GLN A 481 -14.35 2.66 -16.86
CA GLN A 481 -15.25 3.79 -16.63
C GLN A 481 -14.56 5.07 -17.09
N PHE A 482 -14.94 5.60 -18.25
CA PHE A 482 -14.26 6.74 -18.85
C PHE A 482 -15.04 8.03 -18.62
N ASP A 483 -14.32 9.10 -18.28
CA ASP A 483 -14.87 10.46 -18.21
C ASP A 483 -14.87 11.19 -19.57
N ILE A 484 -14.41 10.51 -20.63
CA ILE A 484 -14.36 11.08 -21.98
C ILE A 484 -15.51 10.60 -22.85
N ILE A 485 -15.94 11.48 -23.75
CA ILE A 485 -16.82 11.12 -24.86
C ILE A 485 -15.97 10.79 -26.08
N PHE A 486 -16.21 9.64 -26.71
CA PHE A 486 -15.55 9.20 -27.94
C PHE A 486 -16.15 9.90 -29.17
N GLY A 487 -15.92 11.22 -29.26
CA GLY A 487 -16.50 12.08 -30.29
C GLY A 487 -16.14 11.69 -31.73
N ASN A 488 -15.01 11.01 -31.94
CA ASN A 488 -14.66 10.47 -33.25
C ASN A 488 -15.60 9.34 -33.68
N LEU A 489 -16.06 8.50 -32.75
CA LEU A 489 -17.10 7.52 -33.03
C LEU A 489 -18.45 8.19 -33.26
N ALA A 490 -18.79 9.21 -32.45
CA ALA A 490 -20.02 9.98 -32.62
C ALA A 490 -20.14 10.61 -34.01
N GLU A 491 -19.03 11.12 -34.56
CA GLU A 491 -18.97 11.67 -35.92
C GLU A 491 -19.26 10.59 -36.97
N LEU A 492 -18.68 9.39 -36.81
CA LEU A 492 -18.93 8.25 -37.69
C LEU A 492 -20.39 7.76 -37.62
N MET A 493 -21.06 7.96 -36.48
CA MET A 493 -22.47 7.60 -36.30
C MET A 493 -23.46 8.57 -36.95
N LYS A 494 -23.01 9.74 -37.46
CA LYS A 494 -23.86 10.59 -38.32
C LYS A 494 -24.24 9.90 -39.64
N ASN A 495 -23.47 8.89 -40.05
CA ASN A 495 -23.82 8.05 -41.18
C ASN A 495 -24.93 7.05 -40.78
N GLU A 496 -26.09 7.14 -41.42
CA GLU A 496 -27.25 6.25 -41.20
C GLU A 496 -26.91 4.75 -41.23
N LYS A 497 -25.99 4.31 -42.09
CA LYS A 497 -25.57 2.90 -42.14
C LYS A 497 -24.84 2.49 -40.86
N ASN A 498 -23.97 3.35 -40.36
CA ASN A 498 -23.23 3.09 -39.12
C ASN A 498 -24.15 3.14 -37.90
N LYS A 499 -25.10 4.10 -37.86
CA LYS A 499 -26.13 4.19 -36.82
C LYS A 499 -26.97 2.90 -36.76
N LYS A 500 -27.40 2.38 -37.92
CA LYS A 500 -28.13 1.09 -37.99
C LYS A 500 -27.29 -0.11 -37.53
N LEU A 501 -25.99 -0.13 -37.84
CA LEU A 501 -25.09 -1.15 -37.33
C LEU A 501 -24.97 -1.10 -35.80
N LEU A 502 -24.85 0.11 -35.23
CA LEU A 502 -24.83 0.30 -33.78
C LEU A 502 -26.12 -0.16 -33.11
N ILE A 503 -27.28 0.25 -33.62
CA ILE A 503 -28.59 -0.17 -33.05
C ILE A 503 -28.72 -1.69 -33.04
N LYS A 504 -28.35 -2.34 -34.14
CA LYS A 504 -28.37 -3.80 -34.23
C LYS A 504 -27.39 -4.47 -33.27
N GLU A 505 -26.18 -3.93 -33.17
CA GLU A 505 -25.15 -4.49 -32.28
C GLU A 505 -25.54 -4.34 -30.80
N LEU A 506 -26.21 -3.24 -30.43
CA LEU A 506 -26.71 -3.00 -29.08
C LEU A 506 -27.71 -4.05 -28.61
N GLU A 507 -28.42 -4.75 -29.51
CA GLU A 507 -29.33 -5.85 -29.15
C GLU A 507 -28.62 -7.00 -28.40
N ASN A 508 -27.29 -7.10 -28.53
CA ASN A 508 -26.47 -8.12 -27.84
C ASN A 508 -26.11 -7.77 -26.40
N TYR A 509 -26.44 -6.57 -25.91
CA TYR A 509 -26.02 -6.05 -24.61
C TYR A 509 -27.21 -5.85 -23.66
N SER A 510 -26.96 -5.92 -22.35
CA SER A 510 -27.95 -5.59 -21.34
C SER A 510 -28.30 -4.10 -21.34
N GLU A 511 -29.44 -3.72 -20.75
CA GLU A 511 -29.85 -2.31 -20.70
C GLU A 511 -28.81 -1.40 -20.04
N ASN A 512 -28.14 -1.87 -18.99
CA ASN A 512 -27.07 -1.13 -18.32
C ASN A 512 -25.85 -0.94 -19.23
N GLU A 513 -25.43 -1.98 -19.94
CA GLU A 513 -24.30 -1.91 -20.88
C GLU A 513 -24.61 -1.01 -22.08
N LYS A 514 -25.85 -1.06 -22.60
CA LYS A 514 -26.31 -0.13 -23.63
C LYS A 514 -26.16 1.31 -23.14
N GLU A 515 -26.65 1.63 -21.95
CA GLU A 515 -26.53 2.99 -21.41
C GLU A 515 -25.07 3.45 -21.33
N ILE A 516 -24.16 2.60 -20.82
CA ILE A 516 -22.71 2.91 -20.75
C ILE A 516 -22.14 3.18 -22.15
N ILE A 517 -22.41 2.30 -23.11
CA ILE A 517 -21.93 2.43 -24.49
C ILE A 517 -22.42 3.75 -25.09
N LEU A 518 -23.71 4.04 -24.93
CA LEU A 518 -24.38 5.18 -25.55
C LEU A 518 -23.94 6.49 -24.93
N TYR A 519 -23.77 6.52 -23.61
CA TYR A 519 -23.17 7.63 -22.89
C TYR A 519 -21.72 7.87 -23.32
N SER A 520 -20.93 6.80 -23.53
CA SER A 520 -19.55 6.92 -24.04
C SER A 520 -19.48 7.57 -25.43
N ILE A 521 -20.53 7.44 -26.25
CA ILE A 521 -20.59 8.03 -27.60
C ILE A 521 -21.12 9.47 -27.57
N TRP A 522 -22.19 9.74 -26.83
CA TRP A 522 -22.95 11.00 -26.94
C TRP A 522 -23.11 11.78 -25.63
N GLY A 523 -22.57 11.30 -24.52
CA GLY A 523 -22.75 11.87 -23.18
C GLY A 523 -24.24 11.91 -22.81
N GLU A 524 -24.63 12.92 -22.03
CA GLU A 524 -26.00 13.09 -21.53
C GLU A 524 -27.08 13.14 -22.64
N LYS A 525 -26.69 13.49 -23.87
CA LYS A 525 -27.60 13.63 -25.02
C LYS A 525 -27.92 12.31 -25.70
N TRP A 526 -27.40 11.18 -25.23
CA TRP A 526 -27.52 9.89 -25.93
C TRP A 526 -28.98 9.48 -26.19
N LYS A 527 -29.91 9.83 -25.29
CA LYS A 527 -31.36 9.53 -25.43
C LYS A 527 -32.00 10.24 -26.61
N GLU A 528 -31.50 11.40 -26.99
CA GLU A 528 -31.99 12.17 -28.14
C GLU A 528 -31.44 11.62 -29.46
N MET A 529 -30.30 10.92 -29.41
CA MET A 529 -29.56 10.48 -30.59
C MET A 529 -29.98 9.10 -31.10
N ILE A 530 -30.69 8.31 -30.31
CA ILE A 530 -31.12 6.93 -30.65
C ILE A 530 -32.56 6.87 -31.15
N ASN A 531 -33.39 7.81 -30.71
CA ASN A 531 -34.67 8.09 -31.36
C ASN A 531 -34.44 8.64 -32.76
#